data_AF-A0A3B0BYZ9-F1
#
_entry.id   AF-A0A3B0BYZ9-F1
#
_cell.length_a   1.000
_cell.length_b   1.000
_cell.length_c   1.000
_cell.angle_alpha   90.00
_cell.angle_beta   90.00
_cell.angle_gamma   90.00
#
_symmetry.space_group_name_H-M   'P 1'
#
loop_
_entity.id
_entity.type
_entity.pdbx_description
1 polymer ?
#
loop_
_entity_poly.entity_id
_entity_poly.type
_entity_poly.pdbx_seq_one_letter_code
_entity_poly.pdbx_strand_id
1 'polypeptide(L)'
;MQNDNDLHIAFRRHAEKVTPPASLDARAARLFDSWANGNKRNNGRLKSAFGKRVAIVALSISLFSGVAYASTALYVTKTNNLRYEMNVDPSIQLKHTTGTEIYKALDRVRGSLGEDEKAFAFVRLLDREKLPAMISLSNPHLYTDLAEWKKKAGFDSAWKMPTLLPEGFTIAGGRTQLPIEGVTSEWIDKYGRTLQKEAGKSGEPVAWVKVEKEPLASFSGVYVPNLVLKTKTGEEVTVSWMTIPEGTNVVMDVKAGGGTAAEKLQVNGSDAIYTYSPNHFFSKNGQMQMLMWAESAGGSTIKVELTTESSSVSKEDLLAIASHMN
;
A
#
# COMPACT_ATOMS: atom_id res chain seq x y z
N MET A 1 -13.99 44.00 2.12
CA MET A 1 -13.79 42.54 2.16
C MET A 1 -12.41 42.27 1.61
N GLN A 2 -11.46 41.85 2.45
CA GLN A 2 -10.14 41.39 2.00
C GLN A 2 -10.27 40.00 1.40
N ASN A 3 -9.64 39.76 0.26
CA ASN A 3 -9.76 38.53 -0.52
C ASN A 3 -8.79 37.47 0.03
N ASP A 4 -9.13 36.18 0.00
CA ASP A 4 -8.30 35.07 0.53
C ASP A 4 -6.88 35.05 -0.04
N ASN A 5 -6.70 35.55 -1.26
CA ASN A 5 -5.41 35.67 -1.92
C ASN A 5 -4.48 36.70 -1.22
N ASP A 6 -5.04 37.77 -0.66
CA ASP A 6 -4.27 38.78 0.07
C ASP A 6 -3.78 38.23 1.42
N LEU A 7 -4.56 37.35 2.04
CA LEU A 7 -4.20 36.62 3.26
C LEU A 7 -3.06 35.61 3.00
N HIS A 8 -3.13 34.86 1.89
CA HIS A 8 -2.06 33.93 1.50
C HIS A 8 -0.73 34.64 1.19
N ILE A 9 -0.79 35.76 0.48
CA ILE A 9 0.41 36.55 0.16
C ILE A 9 0.99 37.20 1.43
N ALA A 10 0.13 37.72 2.32
CA ALA A 10 0.57 38.26 3.60
C ALA A 10 1.20 37.19 4.51
N PHE A 11 0.63 35.98 4.55
CA PHE A 11 1.15 34.87 5.34
C PHE A 11 2.52 34.39 4.82
N ARG A 12 2.68 34.25 3.49
CA ARG A 12 3.96 33.84 2.87
C ARG A 12 5.08 34.85 3.14
N ARG A 13 4.77 36.15 3.03
CA ARG A 13 5.71 37.24 3.37
C ARG A 13 6.07 37.30 4.86
N HIS A 14 5.21 36.81 5.75
CA HIS A 14 5.53 36.70 7.17
C HIS A 14 6.32 35.43 7.51
N ALA A 15 5.99 34.29 6.89
CA ALA A 15 6.67 33.01 7.11
C ALA A 15 8.15 33.06 6.66
N GLU A 16 8.45 33.75 5.55
CA GLU A 16 9.84 33.94 5.08
C GLU A 16 10.68 34.83 6.00
N LYS A 17 10.06 35.58 6.92
CA LYS A 17 10.75 36.40 7.94
C LYS A 17 10.96 35.68 9.27
N VAL A 18 10.40 34.48 9.44
CA VAL A 18 10.60 33.65 10.63
C VAL A 18 11.72 32.66 10.37
N THR A 19 12.94 33.16 10.24
CA THR A 19 14.12 32.31 10.49
C THR A 19 14.21 32.11 12.01
N PRO A 20 14.12 30.88 12.53
CA PRO A 20 14.39 30.63 13.94
C PRO A 20 15.81 31.15 14.20
N PRO A 21 16.01 32.09 15.14
CA PRO A 21 17.35 32.60 15.40
C PRO A 21 18.22 31.41 15.81
N ALA A 22 19.41 31.25 15.21
CA ALA A 22 20.34 30.16 15.53
C ALA A 22 20.70 30.08 17.03
N SER A 23 20.43 31.16 17.77
CA SER A 23 20.50 31.18 19.23
C SER A 23 19.47 30.30 19.93
N LEU A 24 18.36 29.92 19.31
CA LEU A 24 17.36 28.99 19.86
C LEU A 24 17.93 27.58 19.94
N ASP A 25 18.55 27.09 18.87
CA ASP A 25 19.19 25.78 18.85
C ASP A 25 20.39 25.75 19.78
N ALA A 26 21.20 26.81 19.79
CA ALA A 26 22.31 26.94 20.73
C ALA A 26 21.83 27.03 22.19
N ARG A 27 20.66 27.65 22.45
CA ARG A 27 20.06 27.72 23.79
C ARG A 27 19.45 26.38 24.19
N ALA A 28 18.82 25.66 23.27
CA ALA A 28 18.30 24.32 23.48
C ALA A 28 19.43 23.33 23.78
N ALA A 29 20.51 23.38 23.00
CA ALA A 29 21.72 22.58 23.23
C ALA A 29 22.37 22.91 24.58
N ARG A 30 22.54 24.19 24.94
CA ARG A 30 23.06 24.58 26.26
C ARG A 30 22.14 24.15 27.41
N LEU A 31 20.83 24.22 27.24
CA LEU A 31 19.87 23.74 28.24
C LEU A 31 19.98 22.22 28.41
N PHE A 32 20.08 21.48 27.30
CA PHE A 32 20.28 20.04 27.30
C PHE A 32 21.61 19.64 27.96
N ASP A 33 22.72 20.31 27.62
CA ASP A 33 24.03 20.07 28.21
C ASP A 33 24.05 20.43 29.69
N SER A 34 23.37 21.52 30.10
CA SER A 34 23.25 21.90 31.51
C SER A 34 22.43 20.88 32.32
N TRP A 35 21.40 20.29 31.72
CA TRP A 35 20.59 19.23 32.31
C TRP A 35 21.37 17.91 32.39
N ALA A 36 22.03 17.51 31.31
CA ALA A 36 22.83 16.28 31.23
C ALA A 36 24.03 16.30 32.18
N ASN A 37 24.67 17.46 32.35
CA ASN A 37 25.78 17.64 33.29
C ASN A 37 25.32 17.87 34.73
N GLY A 38 24.15 18.47 34.95
CA GLY A 38 23.54 18.63 36.27
C GLY A 38 23.12 17.30 36.91
N ASN A 39 22.73 16.31 36.10
CA ASN A 39 22.29 15.00 36.59
C ASN A 39 23.42 14.04 37.01
N LYS A 40 24.69 14.38 36.73
CA LYS A 40 25.84 13.56 37.16
C LYS A 40 26.37 13.90 38.56
N ARG A 41 25.82 14.92 39.24
CA ARG A 41 26.46 15.44 40.47
C ARG A 41 25.60 15.55 41.72
N ASN A 42 24.35 15.07 41.73
CA ASN A 42 23.55 15.11 42.96
C ASN A 42 22.67 13.86 43.14
N ASN A 43 23.27 12.82 43.72
CA ASN A 43 22.55 11.73 44.38
C ASN A 43 22.02 12.23 45.75
N GLY A 44 21.26 13.32 45.72
CA GLY A 44 20.74 14.02 46.89
C GLY A 44 19.22 14.02 46.88
N ARG A 45 18.63 13.24 47.78
CA ARG A 45 17.22 13.21 48.20
C ARG A 45 16.42 14.48 47.83
N LEU A 46 15.62 14.42 46.76
CA LEU A 46 14.61 15.43 46.46
C LEU A 46 13.31 15.12 47.25
N LYS A 47 13.29 15.59 48.51
CA LYS A 47 12.05 15.82 49.26
C LYS A 47 11.49 17.19 48.86
N SER A 48 10.57 17.25 47.91
CA SER A 48 9.69 18.41 47.77
C SER A 48 8.44 18.01 46.98
N ALA A 49 7.26 18.33 47.55
CA ALA A 49 5.96 18.03 46.99
C ALA A 49 5.70 18.67 45.62
N PHE A 50 6.56 19.62 45.20
CA PHE A 50 6.47 20.32 43.91
C PHE A 50 6.95 19.46 42.74
N GLY A 51 7.95 18.58 42.97
CA GLY A 51 8.48 17.67 41.94
C GLY A 51 7.46 16.62 41.50
N LYS A 52 6.54 16.22 42.39
CA LYS A 52 5.46 15.28 42.07
C LYS A 52 4.47 15.86 41.06
N ARG A 53 4.15 17.16 41.15
CA ARG A 53 3.19 17.81 40.24
C ARG A 53 3.76 18.00 38.84
N VAL A 54 5.03 18.40 38.73
CA VAL A 54 5.72 18.52 37.44
C VAL A 54 5.94 17.14 36.81
N ALA A 55 6.28 16.12 37.60
CA ALA A 55 6.37 14.75 37.12
C ALA A 55 5.02 14.22 36.62
N ILE A 56 3.90 14.51 37.31
CA ILE A 56 2.57 14.12 36.84
C ILE A 56 2.17 14.84 35.55
N VAL A 57 2.48 16.13 35.41
CA VAL A 57 2.20 16.87 34.17
C VAL A 57 3.09 16.38 33.03
N ALA A 58 4.38 16.12 33.26
CA ALA A 58 5.27 15.53 32.25
C ALA A 58 4.85 14.10 31.88
N LEU A 59 4.41 13.29 32.86
CA LEU A 59 3.88 11.94 32.63
C LEU A 59 2.56 12.01 31.85
N SER A 60 1.71 12.99 32.14
CA SER A 60 0.45 13.24 31.43
C SER A 60 0.71 13.71 30.02
N ILE A 61 1.65 14.66 29.82
CA ILE A 61 2.07 15.08 28.48
C ILE A 61 2.66 13.89 27.72
N SER A 62 3.50 13.04 28.31
CA SER A 62 3.99 11.83 27.65
C SER A 62 2.92 10.76 27.40
N LEU A 63 1.89 10.68 28.26
CA LEU A 63 0.72 9.81 28.06
C LEU A 63 -0.18 10.33 26.93
N PHE A 64 -0.30 11.65 26.79
CA PHE A 64 -1.08 12.30 25.72
C PHE A 64 -0.28 12.56 24.43
N SER A 65 1.05 12.56 24.48
CA SER A 65 1.94 12.74 23.32
C SER A 65 2.60 11.44 22.84
N GLY A 66 2.30 10.31 23.49
CA GLY A 66 3.03 9.05 23.29
C GLY A 66 2.21 7.77 23.36
N VAL A 67 0.89 7.82 23.50
CA VAL A 67 0.02 6.66 23.25
C VAL A 67 -1.11 7.11 22.34
N ALA A 68 -0.82 7.13 21.04
CA ALA A 68 -1.84 6.95 20.03
C ALA A 68 -2.54 5.62 20.36
N TYR A 69 -3.66 5.72 21.07
CA TYR A 69 -4.53 4.58 21.30
C TYR A 69 -4.80 3.95 19.93
N ALA A 70 -4.52 2.66 19.86
CA ALA A 70 -4.44 1.84 18.67
C ALA A 70 -5.72 1.90 17.83
N SER A 71 -5.81 2.89 16.95
CA SER A 71 -6.53 2.73 15.71
C SER A 71 -5.70 1.75 14.88
N THR A 72 -6.06 0.47 14.88
CA THR A 72 -5.51 -0.49 13.90
C THR A 72 -5.78 0.00 12.48
N ALA A 73 -6.84 0.80 12.28
CA ALA A 73 -7.14 1.44 11.01
C ALA A 73 -6.06 2.46 10.65
N LEU A 74 -5.32 2.17 9.58
CA LEU A 74 -4.40 3.09 8.91
C LEU A 74 -5.16 4.09 8.05
N TYR A 75 -6.20 3.60 7.37
CA TYR A 75 -6.93 4.36 6.39
C TYR A 75 -8.33 3.81 6.18
N VAL A 76 -9.29 4.71 6.07
CA VAL A 76 -10.65 4.42 5.64
C VAL A 76 -11.00 5.44 4.58
N THR A 77 -11.37 4.96 3.38
CA THR A 77 -12.00 5.78 2.36
C THR A 77 -13.34 5.19 1.99
N LYS A 78 -14.28 6.08 1.70
CA LYS A 78 -15.64 5.72 1.33
C LYS A 78 -16.09 6.60 0.17
N THR A 79 -16.39 5.97 -0.95
CA THR A 79 -17.13 6.57 -2.05
C THR A 79 -18.59 6.11 -1.98
N ASN A 80 -19.39 6.39 -3.02
CA ASN A 80 -20.79 5.98 -3.09
C ASN A 80 -20.96 4.45 -3.05
N ASN A 81 -20.00 3.71 -3.60
CA ASN A 81 -20.10 2.27 -3.81
C ASN A 81 -18.81 1.49 -3.48
N LEU A 82 -17.78 2.16 -2.95
CA LEU A 82 -16.58 1.54 -2.38
C LEU A 82 -16.40 1.97 -0.91
N ARG A 83 -16.21 0.99 -0.02
CA ARG A 83 -15.58 1.22 1.29
C ARG A 83 -14.26 0.46 1.30
N TYR A 84 -13.15 1.18 1.36
CA TYR A 84 -11.84 0.60 1.53
C TYR A 84 -11.30 0.95 2.90
N GLU A 85 -10.95 -0.08 3.66
CA GLU A 85 -10.42 0.02 5.00
C GLU A 85 -9.14 -0.79 5.08
N MET A 86 -8.04 -0.14 5.46
CA MET A 86 -6.78 -0.81 5.72
C MET A 86 -6.48 -0.78 7.22
N ASN A 87 -6.22 -1.95 7.78
CA ASN A 87 -5.88 -2.15 9.17
C ASN A 87 -4.47 -2.75 9.31
N VAL A 88 -3.64 -2.27 10.24
CA VAL A 88 -2.48 -3.05 10.70
C VAL A 88 -2.96 -4.11 11.66
N ASP A 89 -2.65 -5.36 11.33
CA ASP A 89 -2.80 -6.47 12.23
C ASP A 89 -1.40 -6.94 12.67
N PRO A 90 -0.95 -6.58 13.88
CA PRO A 90 0.38 -6.97 14.36
C PRO A 90 0.52 -8.47 14.56
N SER A 91 -0.59 -9.24 14.53
CA SER A 91 -0.55 -10.71 14.56
C SER A 91 -0.14 -11.33 13.22
N ILE A 92 -0.25 -10.57 12.12
CA ILE A 92 0.29 -10.96 10.81
C ILE A 92 1.81 -10.86 10.89
N GLN A 93 2.42 -11.99 11.19
CA GLN A 93 3.86 -12.22 11.20
C GLN A 93 4.11 -13.61 10.65
N LEU A 94 5.14 -13.76 9.81
CA LEU A 94 5.57 -15.07 9.34
C LEU A 94 6.47 -15.70 10.41
N LYS A 95 5.95 -16.67 11.15
CA LYS A 95 6.67 -17.32 12.26
C LYS A 95 7.40 -18.59 11.84
N HIS A 96 6.90 -19.28 10.83
CA HIS A 96 7.31 -20.61 10.38
C HIS A 96 7.76 -20.62 8.92
N THR A 97 7.81 -19.46 8.24
CA THR A 97 8.26 -19.31 6.85
C THR A 97 8.81 -17.90 6.63
N THR A 98 9.31 -17.63 5.42
CA THR A 98 9.76 -16.30 5.00
C THR A 98 8.98 -15.80 3.78
N GLY A 99 8.91 -14.49 3.59
CA GLY A 99 8.29 -13.91 2.40
C GLY A 99 8.94 -14.41 1.10
N THR A 100 10.26 -14.60 1.10
CA THR A 100 11.01 -15.15 -0.03
C THR A 100 10.62 -16.59 -0.36
N GLU A 101 10.37 -17.44 0.65
CA GLU A 101 9.89 -18.80 0.42
C GLU A 101 8.49 -18.82 -0.19
N ILE A 102 7.58 -18.00 0.34
CA ILE A 102 6.23 -17.85 -0.20
C ILE A 102 6.32 -17.37 -1.66
N TYR A 103 7.04 -16.27 -1.92
CA TYR A 103 7.20 -15.72 -3.26
C TYR A 103 7.74 -16.75 -4.25
N LYS A 104 8.84 -17.45 -3.91
CA LYS A 104 9.42 -18.49 -4.78
C LYS A 104 8.45 -19.63 -5.08
N ALA A 105 7.62 -20.01 -4.10
CA ALA A 105 6.63 -21.05 -4.30
C ALA A 105 5.53 -20.60 -5.29
N LEU A 106 5.07 -19.35 -5.19
CA LEU A 106 4.11 -18.77 -6.14
C LEU A 106 4.72 -18.59 -7.53
N ASP A 107 5.95 -18.09 -7.60
CA ASP A 107 6.67 -17.84 -8.86
C ASP A 107 6.91 -19.13 -9.64
N ARG A 108 7.18 -20.25 -8.96
CA ARG A 108 7.28 -21.57 -9.60
C ARG A 108 5.97 -21.98 -10.28
N VAL A 109 4.83 -21.77 -9.61
CA VAL A 109 3.52 -22.08 -10.20
C VAL A 109 3.27 -21.17 -11.40
N ARG A 110 3.52 -19.86 -11.27
CA ARG A 110 3.39 -18.91 -12.38
C ARG A 110 4.26 -19.26 -13.58
N GLY A 111 5.51 -19.65 -13.36
CA GLY A 111 6.41 -20.11 -14.42
C GLY A 111 6.01 -21.43 -15.09
N SER A 112 5.06 -22.17 -14.50
CA SER A 112 4.47 -23.37 -15.10
C SER A 112 3.20 -23.08 -15.91
N LEU A 113 2.68 -21.85 -15.86
CA LEU A 113 1.53 -21.42 -16.64
C LEU A 113 1.97 -20.90 -18.01
N GLY A 114 1.21 -21.26 -19.05
CA GLY A 114 1.31 -20.61 -20.34
C GLY A 114 0.98 -19.12 -20.27
N GLU A 115 1.28 -18.39 -21.33
CA GLU A 115 0.93 -16.98 -21.44
C GLU A 115 -0.59 -16.77 -21.34
N ASP A 116 -1.00 -15.76 -20.58
CA ASP A 116 -2.38 -15.42 -20.21
C ASP A 116 -3.15 -16.54 -19.48
N GLU A 117 -2.51 -17.66 -19.12
CA GLU A 117 -3.12 -18.69 -18.30
C GLU A 117 -3.18 -18.30 -16.82
N LYS A 118 -4.14 -18.90 -16.10
CA LYS A 118 -4.40 -18.68 -14.69
C LYS A 118 -4.56 -19.99 -13.92
N ALA A 119 -4.20 -19.97 -12.64
CA ALA A 119 -4.43 -21.06 -11.70
C ALA A 119 -4.93 -20.56 -10.36
N PHE A 120 -5.70 -21.41 -9.67
CA PHE A 120 -5.95 -21.26 -8.24
C PHE A 120 -4.97 -22.12 -7.47
N ALA A 121 -4.34 -21.54 -6.46
CA ALA A 121 -3.33 -22.19 -5.64
C ALA A 121 -3.72 -22.13 -4.16
N PHE A 122 -3.54 -23.26 -3.47
CA PHE A 122 -3.51 -23.34 -2.03
C PHE A 122 -2.05 -23.34 -1.55
N VAL A 123 -1.69 -22.36 -0.73
CA VAL A 123 -0.33 -22.11 -0.26
C VAL A 123 -0.23 -22.52 1.21
N ARG A 124 0.33 -23.69 1.46
CA ARG A 124 0.43 -24.26 2.82
C ARG A 124 1.25 -23.39 3.76
N LEU A 125 2.24 -22.67 3.22
CA LEU A 125 3.07 -21.74 4.00
C LEU A 125 2.23 -20.61 4.60
N LEU A 126 1.24 -20.08 3.89
CA LEU A 126 0.31 -19.07 4.40
C LEU A 126 -0.68 -19.65 5.41
N ASP A 127 -1.18 -20.87 5.14
CA ASP A 127 -2.10 -21.57 6.05
C ASP A 127 -1.47 -21.81 7.44
N ARG A 128 -0.17 -22.15 7.48
CA ARG A 128 0.59 -22.30 8.74
C ARG A 128 0.67 -21.01 9.55
N GLU A 129 0.67 -19.87 8.88
CA GLU A 129 0.64 -18.54 9.51
C GLU A 129 -0.80 -18.06 9.79
N LYS A 130 -1.82 -18.87 9.47
CA LYS A 130 -3.25 -18.51 9.56
C LYS A 130 -3.61 -17.30 8.68
N LEU A 131 -2.91 -17.15 7.56
CA LEU A 131 -3.18 -16.14 6.53
C LEU A 131 -4.05 -16.75 5.43
N PRO A 132 -4.74 -15.92 4.62
CA PRO A 132 -5.46 -16.39 3.44
C PRO A 132 -4.55 -17.22 2.53
N ALA A 133 -4.80 -18.53 2.47
CA ALA A 133 -3.93 -19.48 1.77
C ALA A 133 -4.36 -19.75 0.33
N MET A 134 -5.56 -19.31 -0.06
CA MET A 134 -6.08 -19.44 -1.43
C MET A 134 -5.76 -18.19 -2.23
N ILE A 135 -5.07 -18.36 -3.36
CA ILE A 135 -4.56 -17.27 -4.20
C ILE A 135 -4.82 -17.58 -5.68
N SER A 136 -5.15 -16.54 -6.45
CA SER A 136 -5.21 -16.58 -7.90
C SER A 136 -3.86 -16.16 -8.46
N LEU A 137 -3.27 -16.99 -9.32
CA LEU A 137 -1.97 -16.78 -9.94
C LEU A 137 -2.13 -16.75 -11.45
N SER A 138 -1.49 -15.78 -12.09
CA SER A 138 -1.51 -15.65 -13.55
C SER A 138 -0.13 -15.41 -14.13
N ASN A 139 0.02 -15.76 -15.42
CA ASN A 139 1.19 -15.41 -16.22
C ASN A 139 0.78 -14.41 -17.33
N PRO A 140 0.52 -13.15 -16.98
CA PRO A 140 -0.07 -12.18 -17.91
C PRO A 140 0.90 -11.80 -19.04
N HIS A 141 0.38 -11.72 -20.26
CA HIS A 141 1.11 -11.16 -21.39
C HIS A 141 1.34 -9.65 -21.19
N LEU A 142 2.57 -9.21 -21.50
CA LEU A 142 2.92 -7.79 -21.54
C LEU A 142 2.75 -7.25 -22.96
N TYR A 143 1.63 -6.57 -23.19
CA TYR A 143 1.34 -5.89 -24.44
C TYR A 143 2.19 -4.62 -24.54
N THR A 144 3.22 -4.64 -25.39
CA THR A 144 4.10 -3.47 -25.61
C THR A 144 3.47 -2.42 -26.54
N ASP A 145 2.58 -2.83 -27.44
CA ASP A 145 1.71 -1.94 -28.18
C ASP A 145 0.53 -1.50 -27.30
N LEU A 146 0.51 -0.22 -26.93
CA LEU A 146 -0.54 0.34 -26.08
C LEU A 146 -1.91 0.38 -26.76
N ALA A 147 -1.99 0.49 -28.09
CA ALA A 147 -3.27 0.45 -28.79
C ALA A 147 -3.86 -0.97 -28.73
N GLU A 148 -3.01 -1.99 -28.89
CA GLU A 148 -3.43 -3.39 -28.72
C GLU A 148 -3.84 -3.66 -27.27
N TRP A 149 -3.01 -3.26 -26.30
CA TRP A 149 -3.33 -3.39 -24.88
C TRP A 149 -4.68 -2.76 -24.55
N LYS A 150 -4.92 -1.51 -24.98
CA LYS A 150 -6.18 -0.81 -24.74
C LYS A 150 -7.37 -1.57 -25.30
N LYS A 151 -7.25 -2.14 -26.50
CA LYS A 151 -8.29 -2.96 -27.11
C LYS A 151 -8.55 -4.24 -26.30
N LYS A 152 -7.50 -4.95 -25.89
CA LYS A 152 -7.59 -6.20 -25.11
C LYS A 152 -8.12 -5.98 -23.70
N ALA A 153 -7.72 -4.88 -23.09
CA ALA A 153 -8.17 -4.46 -21.77
C ALA A 153 -9.59 -3.86 -21.79
N GLY A 154 -10.19 -3.61 -22.96
CA GLY A 154 -11.46 -2.88 -23.01
C GLY A 154 -11.34 -1.50 -22.36
N PHE A 155 -10.25 -0.78 -22.68
CA PHE A 155 -9.90 0.49 -22.06
C PHE A 155 -11.05 1.48 -22.05
N ASP A 156 -11.39 1.94 -20.85
CA ASP A 156 -12.35 3.01 -20.64
C ASP A 156 -11.61 4.36 -20.61
N SER A 157 -12.13 5.36 -21.32
CA SER A 157 -11.61 6.73 -21.25
C SER A 157 -11.62 7.34 -19.84
N ALA A 158 -12.42 6.80 -18.93
CA ALA A 158 -12.40 7.17 -17.52
C ALA A 158 -11.14 6.68 -16.78
N TRP A 159 -10.39 5.72 -17.34
CA TRP A 159 -9.09 5.32 -16.82
C TRP A 159 -8.03 6.33 -17.21
N LYS A 160 -7.84 7.33 -16.35
CA LYS A 160 -6.81 8.35 -16.50
C LYS A 160 -5.43 7.71 -16.61
N MET A 161 -4.64 8.14 -17.59
CA MET A 161 -3.28 7.65 -17.82
C MET A 161 -2.26 8.74 -17.46
N PRO A 162 -1.02 8.37 -17.09
CA PRO A 162 0.00 9.38 -16.81
C PRO A 162 0.36 10.10 -18.11
N THR A 163 0.12 11.41 -18.13
CA THR A 163 0.46 12.30 -19.26
C THR A 163 1.91 12.77 -19.22
N LEU A 164 2.51 12.76 -18.04
CA LEU A 164 3.93 13.04 -17.80
C LEU A 164 4.47 12.00 -16.82
N LEU A 165 5.72 11.59 -17.05
CA LEU A 165 6.45 10.68 -16.16
C LEU A 165 7.65 11.40 -15.54
N PRO A 166 8.04 11.04 -14.30
CA PRO A 166 9.30 11.52 -13.72
C PRO A 166 10.49 11.15 -14.60
N GLU A 167 11.60 11.88 -14.43
CA GLU A 167 12.78 11.64 -15.26
C GLU A 167 13.28 10.20 -15.11
N GLY A 168 13.46 9.51 -16.25
CA GLY A 168 13.95 8.14 -16.27
C GLY A 168 12.90 7.06 -16.07
N PHE A 169 11.61 7.42 -16.07
CA PHE A 169 10.52 6.46 -16.21
C PHE A 169 10.06 6.39 -17.66
N THR A 170 9.66 5.19 -18.08
CA THR A 170 9.10 4.92 -19.41
C THR A 170 7.92 3.95 -19.29
N ILE A 171 6.99 4.03 -20.23
CA ILE A 171 5.91 3.04 -20.34
C ILE A 171 6.50 1.80 -21.04
N ALA A 172 6.48 0.66 -20.36
CA ALA A 172 6.94 -0.61 -20.90
C ALA A 172 5.83 -1.40 -21.62
N GLY A 173 4.57 -1.14 -21.28
CA GLY A 173 3.40 -1.80 -21.87
C GLY A 173 2.26 -1.90 -20.86
N GLY A 174 1.29 -2.76 -21.13
CA GLY A 174 0.22 -3.07 -20.19
C GLY A 174 -0.12 -4.55 -20.13
N ARG A 175 -0.81 -4.94 -19.06
CA ARG A 175 -1.34 -6.30 -18.86
C ARG A 175 -2.85 -6.22 -18.63
N THR A 176 -3.53 -7.30 -18.94
CA THR A 176 -5.00 -7.43 -18.80
C THR A 176 -5.43 -7.96 -17.44
N GLN A 177 -4.48 -8.41 -16.62
CA GLN A 177 -4.72 -8.97 -15.29
C GLN A 177 -3.47 -8.81 -14.41
N LEU A 178 -3.63 -8.94 -13.10
CA LEU A 178 -2.52 -8.91 -12.15
C LEU A 178 -1.88 -10.29 -12.01
N PRO A 179 -0.55 -10.37 -11.80
CA PRO A 179 0.15 -11.65 -11.58
C PRO A 179 -0.35 -12.46 -10.38
N ILE A 180 -0.81 -11.75 -9.35
CA ILE A 180 -1.29 -12.30 -8.08
C ILE A 180 -2.57 -11.55 -7.70
N GLU A 181 -3.65 -12.29 -7.45
CA GLU A 181 -4.95 -11.75 -7.10
C GLU A 181 -5.58 -12.52 -5.93
N GLY A 182 -6.50 -11.87 -5.22
CA GLY A 182 -7.38 -12.55 -4.26
C GLY A 182 -8.37 -13.48 -4.97
N VAL A 183 -8.88 -14.46 -4.23
CA VAL A 183 -9.86 -15.45 -4.72
C VAL A 183 -11.23 -15.15 -4.12
N THR A 184 -12.30 -15.30 -4.90
CA THR A 184 -13.69 -15.16 -4.40
C THR A 184 -14.04 -16.28 -3.43
N SER A 185 -15.08 -16.08 -2.63
CA SER A 185 -15.67 -17.16 -1.82
C SER A 185 -16.12 -18.34 -2.67
N GLU A 186 -16.73 -18.10 -3.84
CA GLU A 186 -17.17 -19.14 -4.78
C GLU A 186 -16.01 -20.08 -5.17
N TRP A 187 -14.86 -19.52 -5.53
CA TRP A 187 -13.70 -20.29 -5.93
C TRP A 187 -13.01 -20.97 -4.75
N ILE A 188 -13.01 -20.34 -3.56
CA ILE A 188 -12.55 -20.97 -2.31
C ILE A 188 -13.41 -22.19 -1.98
N ASP A 189 -14.73 -22.09 -2.09
CA ASP A 189 -15.64 -23.19 -1.82
C ASP A 189 -15.46 -24.32 -2.84
N LYS A 190 -15.27 -23.98 -4.11
CA LYS A 190 -15.09 -24.94 -5.20
C LYS A 190 -13.77 -25.72 -5.10
N TYR A 191 -12.65 -25.04 -4.86
CA TYR A 191 -11.31 -25.65 -4.97
C TYR A 191 -10.56 -25.79 -3.64
N GLY A 192 -10.86 -24.95 -2.65
CA GLY A 192 -10.04 -24.80 -1.44
C GLY A 192 -9.84 -26.09 -0.66
N ARG A 193 -10.92 -26.84 -0.39
CA ARG A 193 -10.81 -28.12 0.35
C ARG A 193 -10.02 -29.19 -0.41
N THR A 194 -10.16 -29.25 -1.73
CA THR A 194 -9.47 -30.24 -2.56
C THR A 194 -7.98 -29.95 -2.61
N LEU A 195 -7.61 -28.70 -2.91
CA LEU A 195 -6.21 -28.28 -2.96
C LEU A 195 -5.53 -28.35 -1.59
N GLN A 196 -6.24 -28.00 -0.51
CA GLN A 196 -5.71 -28.16 0.86
C GLN A 196 -5.39 -29.64 1.18
N LYS A 197 -6.30 -30.56 0.82
CA LYS A 197 -6.07 -32.01 1.01
C LYS A 197 -4.90 -32.50 0.16
N GLU A 198 -4.79 -32.03 -1.06
CA GLU A 198 -3.70 -32.40 -1.97
C GLU A 198 -2.34 -31.94 -1.43
N ALA A 199 -2.21 -30.67 -1.03
CA ALA A 199 -0.99 -30.14 -0.39
C ALA A 199 -0.65 -30.87 0.92
N GLY A 200 -1.67 -31.32 1.66
CA GLY A 200 -1.49 -32.13 2.86
C GLY A 200 -0.94 -33.53 2.57
N LYS A 201 -1.37 -34.17 1.48
CA LYS A 201 -0.94 -35.52 1.08
C LYS A 201 0.43 -35.54 0.41
N SER A 202 0.69 -34.60 -0.51
CA SER A 202 1.94 -34.54 -1.28
C SER A 202 3.11 -34.05 -0.44
N GLY A 203 2.84 -33.27 0.61
CA GLY A 203 3.89 -32.61 1.37
C GLY A 203 4.42 -31.34 0.69
N GLU A 204 3.91 -30.98 -0.50
CA GLU A 204 4.33 -29.80 -1.26
C GLU A 204 3.93 -28.48 -0.58
N PRO A 205 4.68 -27.39 -0.79
CA PRO A 205 4.34 -26.09 -0.23
C PRO A 205 3.09 -25.47 -0.91
N VAL A 206 2.79 -25.87 -2.15
CA VAL A 206 1.67 -25.36 -2.94
C VAL A 206 1.01 -26.51 -3.70
N ALA A 207 -0.32 -26.59 -3.64
CA ALA A 207 -1.13 -27.37 -4.56
C ALA A 207 -1.96 -26.40 -5.41
N TRP A 208 -2.09 -26.66 -6.71
CA TRP A 208 -2.75 -25.72 -7.61
C TRP A 208 -3.49 -26.44 -8.73
N VAL A 209 -4.47 -25.75 -9.31
CA VAL A 209 -5.23 -26.23 -10.46
C VAL A 209 -5.33 -25.12 -11.50
N LYS A 210 -5.07 -25.45 -12.76
CA LYS A 210 -5.27 -24.53 -13.88
C LYS A 210 -6.75 -24.25 -14.08
N VAL A 211 -7.10 -23.01 -14.37
CA VAL A 211 -8.48 -22.63 -14.67
C VAL A 211 -8.71 -22.74 -16.17
N GLU A 212 -9.50 -23.71 -16.61
CA GLU A 212 -9.73 -23.99 -18.04
C GLU A 212 -10.62 -22.95 -18.73
N LYS A 213 -11.48 -22.26 -17.97
CA LYS A 213 -12.33 -21.13 -18.41
C LYS A 213 -12.57 -20.21 -17.22
N GLU A 214 -12.08 -18.98 -17.26
CA GLU A 214 -12.50 -17.96 -16.30
C GLU A 214 -13.61 -17.07 -16.89
N PRO A 215 -14.62 -16.68 -16.08
CA PRO A 215 -15.17 -15.35 -16.18
C PRO A 215 -14.12 -14.34 -15.70
N LEU A 216 -13.94 -13.26 -16.44
CA LEU A 216 -13.03 -12.17 -16.11
C LEU A 216 -13.32 -11.66 -14.67
N ALA A 217 -12.39 -11.93 -13.76
CA ALA A 217 -12.17 -11.31 -12.44
C ALA A 217 -12.73 -11.95 -11.14
N SER A 218 -12.05 -11.60 -10.05
CA SER A 218 -12.35 -11.94 -8.64
C SER A 218 -13.61 -11.29 -8.08
N PHE A 219 -14.35 -10.51 -8.87
CA PHE A 219 -15.72 -10.11 -8.60
C PHE A 219 -16.40 -9.96 -9.96
N SER A 220 -17.64 -10.43 -10.11
CA SER A 220 -18.39 -10.24 -11.35
C SER A 220 -18.42 -8.75 -11.72
N GLY A 221 -17.84 -8.40 -12.88
CA GLY A 221 -17.81 -7.02 -13.39
C GLY A 221 -16.69 -6.12 -12.86
N VAL A 222 -15.75 -6.61 -12.04
CA VAL A 222 -14.61 -5.81 -11.53
C VAL A 222 -13.33 -6.18 -12.26
N TYR A 223 -13.04 -5.44 -13.32
CA TYR A 223 -11.85 -5.69 -14.14
C TYR A 223 -10.63 -4.91 -13.63
N VAL A 224 -9.44 -5.53 -13.58
CA VAL A 224 -8.20 -4.93 -13.05
C VAL A 224 -7.04 -4.95 -14.05
N PRO A 225 -7.11 -4.17 -15.14
CA PRO A 225 -5.98 -4.02 -16.05
C PRO A 225 -4.91 -3.16 -15.40
N ASN A 226 -3.70 -3.27 -15.93
CA ASN A 226 -2.59 -2.48 -15.44
C ASN A 226 -1.65 -2.01 -16.55
N LEU A 227 -1.06 -0.85 -16.31
CA LEU A 227 0.02 -0.26 -17.08
C LEU A 227 1.33 -0.47 -16.33
N VAL A 228 2.35 -0.89 -17.06
CA VAL A 228 3.67 -1.20 -16.53
C VAL A 228 4.62 -0.07 -16.90
N LEU A 229 5.16 0.59 -15.89
CA LEU A 229 6.21 1.59 -16.03
C LEU A 229 7.53 0.99 -15.61
N LYS A 230 8.62 1.38 -16.27
CA LYS A 230 9.98 0.99 -15.91
C LYS A 230 10.89 2.19 -15.69
N THR A 231 11.71 2.10 -14.66
CA THR A 231 12.84 3.03 -14.44
C THR A 231 13.97 2.74 -15.44
N LYS A 232 14.94 3.66 -15.53
CA LYS A 232 16.22 3.46 -16.27
C LYS A 232 16.99 2.20 -15.80
N THR A 233 16.81 1.76 -14.56
CA THR A 233 17.45 0.56 -14.00
C THR A 233 16.62 -0.71 -14.21
N GLY A 234 15.44 -0.60 -14.83
CA GLY A 234 14.55 -1.73 -15.13
C GLY A 234 13.58 -2.09 -14.00
N GLU A 235 13.53 -1.31 -12.93
CA GLU A 235 12.59 -1.49 -11.82
C GLU A 235 11.17 -1.14 -12.24
N GLU A 236 10.20 -1.89 -11.74
CA GLU A 236 8.81 -1.82 -12.20
C GLU A 236 7.92 -0.99 -11.26
N VAL A 237 7.07 -0.14 -11.84
CA VAL A 237 5.91 0.46 -11.17
C VAL A 237 4.66 0.03 -11.94
N THR A 238 3.70 -0.56 -11.26
CA THR A 238 2.43 -0.99 -11.84
C THR A 238 1.34 0.00 -11.49
N VAL A 239 0.67 0.57 -12.49
CA VAL A 239 -0.55 1.37 -12.35
C VAL A 239 -1.73 0.45 -12.63
N SER A 240 -2.65 0.28 -11.70
CA SER A 240 -3.82 -0.57 -11.87
C SER A 240 -5.11 0.21 -11.64
N TRP A 241 -6.14 -0.12 -12.41
CA TRP A 241 -7.48 0.46 -12.29
C TRP A 241 -8.44 -0.62 -11.88
N MET A 242 -9.33 -0.32 -10.95
CA MET A 242 -10.43 -1.21 -10.59
C MET A 242 -11.72 -0.43 -10.71
N THR A 243 -12.51 -0.77 -11.72
CA THR A 243 -13.82 -0.15 -11.95
C THR A 243 -14.89 -0.92 -11.20
N ILE A 244 -15.62 -0.20 -10.36
CA ILE A 244 -16.76 -0.69 -9.58
C ILE A 244 -18.02 -0.05 -10.16
N PRO A 245 -18.85 -0.82 -10.88
CA PRO A 245 -20.05 -0.30 -11.53
C PRO A 245 -21.04 0.31 -10.55
N GLU A 246 -21.89 1.20 -11.05
CA GLU A 246 -23.03 1.73 -10.30
C GLU A 246 -23.92 0.60 -9.77
N GLY A 247 -24.47 0.76 -8.57
CA GLY A 247 -25.30 -0.26 -7.92
C GLY A 247 -24.54 -1.43 -7.27
N THR A 248 -23.23 -1.53 -7.47
CA THR A 248 -22.39 -2.57 -6.84
C THR A 248 -21.67 -2.01 -5.62
N ASN A 249 -22.01 -2.48 -4.42
CA ASN A 249 -21.31 -2.07 -3.20
C ASN A 249 -20.15 -3.03 -2.88
N VAL A 250 -18.93 -2.50 -2.87
CA VAL A 250 -17.72 -3.25 -2.56
C VAL A 250 -17.14 -2.79 -1.22
N VAL A 251 -16.87 -3.75 -0.34
CA VAL A 251 -16.15 -3.53 0.92
C VAL A 251 -14.82 -4.27 0.84
N MET A 252 -13.73 -3.53 1.00
CA MET A 252 -12.37 -4.05 1.05
C MET A 252 -11.81 -3.83 2.45
N ASP A 253 -11.61 -4.92 3.19
CA ASP A 253 -10.88 -4.91 4.45
C ASP A 253 -9.50 -5.52 4.21
N VAL A 254 -8.48 -4.65 4.14
CA VAL A 254 -7.10 -5.03 3.86
C VAL A 254 -6.32 -5.04 5.16
N LYS A 255 -5.78 -6.20 5.51
CA LYS A 255 -4.93 -6.35 6.69
C LYS A 255 -3.46 -6.30 6.29
N ALA A 256 -2.76 -5.28 6.79
CA ALA A 256 -1.33 -5.12 6.62
C ALA A 256 -0.57 -5.72 7.81
N GLY A 257 0.61 -6.30 7.53
CA GLY A 257 1.49 -6.83 8.55
C GLY A 257 2.09 -5.77 9.47
N GLY A 258 2.56 -6.20 10.63
CA GLY A 258 3.27 -5.34 11.58
C GLY A 258 4.44 -4.61 10.93
N GLY A 259 4.59 -3.32 11.23
CA GLY A 259 5.62 -2.44 10.64
C GLY A 259 5.22 -1.76 9.34
N THR A 260 4.02 -2.01 8.82
CA THR A 260 3.46 -1.21 7.72
C THR A 260 3.21 0.22 8.19
N ALA A 261 3.74 1.20 7.44
CA ALA A 261 3.48 2.61 7.64
C ALA A 261 2.50 3.11 6.57
N ALA A 262 1.69 4.10 6.93
CA ALA A 262 0.77 4.75 6.00
C ALA A 262 0.73 6.26 6.21
N GLU A 263 0.49 7.00 5.13
CA GLU A 263 0.45 8.45 5.10
C GLU A 263 -0.67 8.92 4.17
N LYS A 264 -1.57 9.76 4.69
CA LYS A 264 -2.63 10.37 3.88
C LYS A 264 -2.03 11.48 3.01
N LEU A 265 -2.39 11.48 1.74
CA LEU A 265 -1.93 12.42 0.72
C LEU A 265 -3.13 12.98 -0.06
N GLN A 266 -2.86 13.93 -0.95
CA GLN A 266 -3.82 14.44 -1.93
C GLN A 266 -3.28 14.17 -3.34
N VAL A 267 -4.11 13.62 -4.21
CA VAL A 267 -3.81 13.43 -5.64
C VAL A 267 -4.96 14.06 -6.43
N ASN A 268 -4.68 15.10 -7.20
CA ASN A 268 -5.66 15.78 -8.05
C ASN A 268 -6.98 16.13 -7.33
N GLY A 269 -6.88 16.56 -6.07
CA GLY A 269 -8.01 16.93 -5.21
C GLY A 269 -8.77 15.75 -4.58
N SER A 270 -8.29 14.52 -4.77
CA SER A 270 -8.82 13.32 -4.13
C SER A 270 -7.96 12.87 -2.96
N ASP A 271 -8.60 12.37 -1.90
CA ASP A 271 -7.92 11.74 -0.77
C ASP A 271 -7.19 10.48 -1.26
N ALA A 272 -5.89 10.44 -1.01
CA ALA A 272 -5.03 9.31 -1.34
C ALA A 272 -4.36 8.75 -0.08
N ILE A 273 -3.92 7.49 -0.16
CA ILE A 273 -3.13 6.83 0.87
C ILE A 273 -1.86 6.27 0.27
N TYR A 274 -0.73 6.71 0.80
CA TYR A 274 0.55 6.04 0.59
C TYR A 274 0.77 5.02 1.69
N THR A 275 1.31 3.85 1.34
CA THR A 275 1.68 2.81 2.28
C THR A 275 3.03 2.23 1.93
N TYR A 276 3.80 1.88 2.96
CA TYR A 276 5.06 1.17 2.86
C TYR A 276 5.03 -0.06 3.77
N SER A 277 5.14 -1.23 3.16
CA SER A 277 5.17 -2.53 3.84
C SER A 277 6.56 -3.15 3.70
N PRO A 278 7.42 -3.10 4.75
CA PRO A 278 8.79 -3.62 4.68
C PRO A 278 8.89 -5.16 4.74
N ASN A 279 7.77 -5.85 4.97
CA ASN A 279 7.69 -7.32 5.12
C ASN A 279 6.56 -7.91 4.25
N HIS A 280 6.42 -7.45 3.01
CA HIS A 280 5.38 -7.90 2.09
C HIS A 280 5.73 -9.26 1.47
N PHE A 281 4.93 -10.29 1.78
CA PHE A 281 5.23 -11.67 1.40
C PHE A 281 4.85 -12.08 -0.03
N PHE A 282 4.19 -11.19 -0.78
CA PHE A 282 4.01 -11.34 -2.23
C PHE A 282 5.05 -10.58 -3.05
N SER A 283 5.99 -9.91 -2.38
CA SER A 283 7.07 -9.17 -3.05
C SER A 283 8.33 -10.03 -3.17
N LYS A 284 9.00 -9.94 -4.33
CA LYS A 284 10.30 -10.56 -4.58
C LYS A 284 11.35 -10.06 -3.59
N ASN A 285 11.30 -8.76 -3.30
CA ASN A 285 12.28 -8.08 -2.45
C ASN A 285 11.81 -8.00 -0.98
N GLY A 286 10.65 -8.57 -0.66
CA GLY A 286 10.08 -8.55 0.69
C GLY A 286 9.49 -7.20 1.09
N GLN A 287 9.48 -6.20 0.21
CA GLN A 287 8.92 -4.88 0.47
C GLN A 287 7.89 -4.48 -0.61
N MET A 288 6.92 -3.66 -0.25
CA MET A 288 5.99 -3.07 -1.21
C MET A 288 5.68 -1.63 -0.82
N GLN A 289 5.71 -0.74 -1.80
CA GLN A 289 5.17 0.60 -1.73
C GLN A 289 3.89 0.67 -2.55
N MET A 290 2.87 1.35 -2.03
CA MET A 290 1.60 1.54 -2.72
C MET A 290 1.09 2.96 -2.52
N LEU A 291 0.62 3.61 -3.59
CA LEU A 291 -0.19 4.82 -3.54
C LEU A 291 -1.56 4.52 -4.15
N MET A 292 -2.63 4.73 -3.38
CA MET A 292 -3.99 4.44 -3.81
C MET A 292 -4.91 5.63 -3.59
N TRP A 293 -5.82 5.86 -4.54
CA TRP A 293 -6.95 6.76 -4.40
C TRP A 293 -8.16 6.18 -5.13
N ALA A 294 -9.33 6.76 -4.91
CA ALA A 294 -10.54 6.41 -5.64
C ALA A 294 -11.26 7.66 -6.11
N GLU A 295 -11.81 7.60 -7.31
CA GLU A 295 -12.57 8.70 -7.91
C GLU A 295 -13.89 8.20 -8.51
N SER A 296 -14.89 9.07 -8.55
CA SER A 296 -16.19 8.78 -9.16
C SER A 296 -16.19 9.29 -10.61
N ALA A 297 -16.54 8.43 -11.57
CA ALA A 297 -16.65 8.78 -12.98
C ALA A 297 -17.83 8.04 -13.63
N GLY A 298 -18.74 8.79 -14.27
CA GLY A 298 -19.85 8.20 -15.04
C GLY A 298 -20.75 7.22 -14.25
N GLY A 299 -21.02 7.50 -12.97
CA GLY A 299 -21.81 6.63 -12.10
C GLY A 299 -21.03 5.47 -11.47
N SER A 300 -19.80 5.21 -11.92
CA SER A 300 -18.91 4.19 -11.36
C SER A 300 -17.88 4.79 -10.40
N THR A 301 -17.30 3.96 -9.53
CA THR A 301 -16.06 4.30 -8.80
C THR A 301 -14.88 3.62 -9.49
N ILE A 302 -13.80 4.36 -9.67
CA ILE A 302 -12.53 3.86 -10.18
C ILE A 302 -11.53 3.97 -9.04
N LYS A 303 -11.10 2.83 -8.49
CA LYS A 303 -9.95 2.78 -7.57
C LYS A 303 -8.69 2.68 -8.42
N VAL A 304 -7.76 3.60 -8.22
CA VAL A 304 -6.46 3.60 -8.89
C VAL A 304 -5.38 3.28 -7.87
N GLU A 305 -4.45 2.42 -8.25
CA GLU A 305 -3.40 1.94 -7.37
C GLU A 305 -2.06 1.85 -8.11
N LEU A 306 -1.06 2.56 -7.60
CA LEU A 306 0.33 2.50 -8.04
C LEU A 306 1.11 1.64 -7.06
N THR A 307 1.75 0.58 -7.54
CA THR A 307 2.54 -0.35 -6.71
C THR A 307 3.95 -0.53 -7.23
N THR A 308 4.89 -0.71 -6.32
CA THR A 308 6.27 -1.10 -6.64
C THR A 308 6.92 -1.88 -5.50
N GLU A 309 7.80 -2.80 -5.86
CA GLU A 309 8.62 -3.58 -4.92
C GLU A 309 10.06 -3.05 -4.81
N SER A 310 10.37 -1.99 -5.57
CA SER A 310 11.70 -1.39 -5.60
C SER A 310 11.86 -0.33 -4.50
N SER A 311 13.01 -0.35 -3.83
CA SER A 311 13.41 0.72 -2.91
C SER A 311 14.06 1.91 -3.63
N SER A 312 14.36 1.77 -4.93
CA SER A 312 14.89 2.88 -5.74
C SER A 312 13.81 3.82 -6.23
N VAL A 313 12.55 3.39 -6.21
CA VAL A 313 11.38 4.23 -6.53
C VAL A 313 10.93 4.88 -5.23
N SER A 314 10.89 6.20 -5.21
CA SER A 314 10.50 6.97 -4.02
C SER A 314 8.99 7.18 -3.95
N LYS A 315 8.49 7.55 -2.76
CA LYS A 315 7.11 8.03 -2.59
C LYS A 315 6.83 9.22 -3.51
N GLU A 316 7.81 10.11 -3.65
CA GLU A 316 7.72 11.31 -4.49
C GLU A 316 7.60 10.95 -5.97
N ASP A 317 8.25 9.87 -6.44
CA ASP A 317 8.07 9.37 -7.81
C ASP A 317 6.64 8.86 -8.03
N LEU A 318 6.10 8.09 -7.08
CA LEU A 318 4.71 7.61 -7.16
C LEU A 318 3.72 8.78 -7.16
N LEU A 319 3.94 9.77 -6.31
CA LEU A 319 3.09 10.96 -6.23
C LEU A 319 3.18 11.81 -7.50
N ALA A 320 4.37 11.94 -8.09
CA ALA A 320 4.58 12.64 -9.34
C ALA A 320 3.87 11.95 -10.51
N ILE A 321 3.92 10.61 -10.60
CA ILE A 321 3.15 9.86 -11.61
C ILE A 321 1.65 10.09 -11.38
N ALA A 322 1.18 9.93 -10.15
CA ALA A 322 -0.24 10.07 -9.80
C ALA A 322 -0.81 11.47 -10.10
N SER A 323 -0.03 12.53 -9.84
CA SER A 323 -0.44 13.91 -10.10
C SER A 323 -0.61 14.23 -11.59
N HIS A 324 -0.05 13.43 -12.48
CA HIS A 324 -0.15 13.59 -13.93
C HIS A 324 -1.13 12.60 -14.59
N MET A 325 -1.90 11.87 -13.79
CA MET A 325 -2.98 10.99 -14.25
C MET A 325 -4.17 11.85 -14.68
N ASN A 326 -4.40 11.95 -16.00
CA ASN A 326 -5.49 12.69 -16.62
C ASN A 326 -6.18 11.89 -17.72
#